data_AF-A0A6I3MNT6-F1
#
_entry.id   AF-A0A6I3MNT6-F1
#
_cell.length_a   1.000
_cell.length_b   1.000
_cell.length_c   1.000
_cell.angle_alpha   90.00
_cell.angle_beta   90.00
_cell.angle_gamma   90.00
#
_symmetry.space_group_name_H-M   'P 1'
#
loop_
_entity.id
_entity.type
_entity.pdbx_description
1 polymer ?
#
loop_
_entity_poly.entity_id
_entity_poly.type
_entity_poly.pdbx_seq_one_letter_code
_entity_poly.pdbx_strand_id
1 'polypeptide(L)'
;MNFDNYKVIPNYKTNKTDLFLAEKEEILACEKTLNIVFDEDYKEYVLNYGSGILGGTYVRIFLPETIIVTIEDWKNRITEYWFWDEGKEVLTKEEVLNSIRIGDTFDGDEIILLKNEYFILPRHSEMIHKAGSTLEQTITWLCSSEILTEAFSEREFEPFDPGELERN
;
A
#
# COMPACT_ATOMS: atom_id res chain seq x y z
N MET A 1 -4.95 2.32 -14.53
CA MET A 1 -4.36 1.00 -14.19
C MET A 1 -4.87 -0.09 -15.14
N ASN A 2 -4.05 -1.07 -15.56
CA ASN A 2 -4.54 -2.18 -16.39
C ASN A 2 -5.14 -3.32 -15.55
N PHE A 3 -6.44 -3.21 -15.26
CA PHE A 3 -7.18 -4.15 -14.41
C PHE A 3 -7.50 -5.50 -15.05
N ASP A 4 -7.38 -5.65 -16.38
CA ASP A 4 -7.56 -6.95 -17.05
C ASP A 4 -6.53 -7.99 -16.59
N ASN A 5 -5.48 -7.52 -15.91
CA ASN A 5 -4.44 -8.37 -15.37
C ASN A 5 -4.81 -9.05 -14.05
N TYR A 6 -5.79 -8.56 -13.28
CA TYR A 6 -6.05 -9.08 -11.95
C TYR A 6 -7.21 -10.06 -11.91
N LYS A 7 -6.91 -11.31 -11.59
CA LYS A 7 -7.90 -12.36 -11.42
C LYS A 7 -8.34 -12.43 -9.96
N VAL A 8 -9.59 -12.05 -9.68
CA VAL A 8 -10.16 -12.23 -8.34
C VAL A 8 -10.29 -13.73 -8.03
N ILE A 9 -9.71 -14.15 -6.92
CA ILE A 9 -9.78 -15.52 -6.40
C ILE A 9 -10.53 -15.55 -5.06
N PRO A 10 -11.11 -16.70 -4.67
CA PRO A 10 -11.79 -16.82 -3.38
C PRO A 10 -10.82 -16.66 -2.21
N ASN A 11 -11.25 -15.93 -1.18
CA ASN A 11 -10.53 -15.82 0.08
C ASN A 11 -10.34 -17.21 0.71
N TYR A 12 -9.13 -17.53 1.19
CA TYR A 12 -8.79 -18.87 1.69
C TYR A 12 -9.57 -19.26 2.96
N LYS A 13 -10.01 -18.30 3.77
CA LYS A 13 -10.78 -18.55 5.00
C LYS A 13 -12.27 -18.70 4.70
N THR A 14 -12.82 -17.82 3.86
CA THR A 14 -14.27 -17.71 3.66
C THR A 14 -14.79 -18.42 2.41
N ASN A 15 -13.90 -18.75 1.47
CA ASN A 15 -14.21 -19.25 0.13
C ASN A 15 -15.13 -18.31 -0.68
N LYS A 16 -15.08 -17.00 -0.39
CA LYS A 16 -15.88 -15.99 -1.08
C LYS A 16 -15.00 -15.03 -1.88
N THR A 17 -15.60 -14.39 -2.88
CA THR A 17 -14.98 -13.36 -3.72
C THR A 17 -15.65 -12.00 -3.52
N ASP A 18 -16.32 -11.80 -2.38
CA ASP A 18 -16.96 -10.52 -2.06
C ASP A 18 -15.88 -9.44 -1.94
N LEU A 19 -16.03 -8.34 -2.68
CA LEU A 19 -15.10 -7.22 -2.66
C LEU A 19 -15.52 -6.20 -1.61
N PHE A 20 -14.52 -5.62 -0.92
CA PHE A 20 -14.71 -4.59 0.09
C PHE A 20 -14.22 -3.26 -0.48
N LEU A 21 -15.09 -2.59 -1.21
CA LEU A 21 -14.77 -1.39 -2.00
C LEU A 21 -14.88 -0.12 -1.16
N ALA A 22 -14.12 0.90 -1.55
CA ALA A 22 -14.34 2.26 -1.06
C ALA A 22 -15.44 2.97 -1.88
N GLU A 23 -15.98 4.03 -1.31
CA GLU A 23 -16.82 5.02 -1.99
C GLU A 23 -15.99 6.24 -2.41
N LYS A 24 -16.47 6.99 -3.42
CA LYS A 24 -15.77 8.21 -3.89
C LYS A 24 -15.69 9.26 -2.78
N GLU A 25 -16.72 9.34 -1.97
CA GLU A 25 -16.85 10.23 -0.83
C GLU A 25 -15.79 9.93 0.24
N GLU A 26 -15.45 8.66 0.46
CA GLU A 26 -14.41 8.24 1.40
C GLU A 26 -13.01 8.64 0.92
N ILE A 27 -12.75 8.48 -0.40
CA ILE A 27 -11.50 8.94 -1.02
C ILE A 27 -11.36 10.46 -0.83
N LEU A 28 -12.39 11.24 -1.19
CA LEU A 28 -12.38 12.69 -1.06
C LEU A 28 -12.22 13.14 0.39
N ALA A 29 -12.88 12.46 1.33
CA ALA A 29 -12.74 12.72 2.75
C ALA A 29 -11.30 12.47 3.23
N CYS A 30 -10.68 11.37 2.80
CA CYS A 30 -9.29 11.05 3.11
C CYS A 30 -8.32 12.06 2.52
N GLU A 31 -8.44 12.40 1.23
CA GLU A 31 -7.63 13.44 0.57
C GLU A 31 -7.70 14.77 1.32
N LYS A 32 -8.91 15.20 1.70
CA LYS A 32 -9.12 16.43 2.47
C LYS A 32 -8.53 16.35 3.88
N THR A 33 -8.69 15.22 4.55
CA THR A 33 -8.25 15.03 5.95
C THR A 33 -6.73 15.00 6.05
N LEU A 34 -6.07 14.33 5.12
CA LEU A 34 -4.62 14.16 5.09
C LEU A 34 -3.91 15.23 4.25
N ASN A 35 -4.66 16.10 3.58
CA ASN A 35 -4.17 17.13 2.66
C ASN A 35 -3.25 16.56 1.57
N ILE A 36 -3.73 15.50 0.92
CA ILE A 36 -3.06 14.80 -0.19
C ILE A 36 -3.98 14.70 -1.40
N VAL A 37 -3.43 14.26 -2.53
CA VAL A 37 -4.19 13.85 -3.70
C VAL A 37 -3.68 12.48 -4.12
N PHE A 38 -4.57 11.49 -4.18
CA PHE A 38 -4.25 10.18 -4.72
C PHE A 38 -4.16 10.26 -6.25
N ASP A 39 -3.29 9.44 -6.84
CA ASP A 39 -3.30 9.24 -8.29
C ASP A 39 -4.53 8.43 -8.72
N GLU A 40 -4.83 8.47 -10.01
CA GLU A 40 -6.02 7.80 -10.54
C GLU A 40 -5.95 6.27 -10.37
N ASP A 41 -4.78 5.65 -10.42
CA ASP A 41 -4.68 4.19 -10.27
C ASP A 41 -5.07 3.76 -8.86
N TYR A 42 -4.69 4.51 -7.82
CA TYR A 42 -5.16 4.25 -6.45
C TYR A 42 -6.69 4.36 -6.35
N LYS A 43 -7.27 5.43 -6.91
CA LYS A 43 -8.72 5.64 -6.86
C LYS A 43 -9.45 4.50 -7.56
N GLU A 44 -9.01 4.15 -8.76
CA GLU A 44 -9.58 3.03 -9.51
C GLU A 44 -9.40 1.70 -8.75
N TYR A 45 -8.26 1.48 -8.10
CA TYR A 45 -8.01 0.26 -7.33
C TYR A 45 -9.00 0.10 -6.18
N VAL A 46 -9.16 1.12 -5.33
CA VAL A 46 -10.05 1.02 -4.16
C VAL A 46 -11.53 1.00 -4.55
N LEU A 47 -11.89 1.55 -5.71
CA LEU A 47 -13.26 1.53 -6.23
C LEU A 47 -13.64 0.20 -6.91
N ASN A 48 -12.67 -0.54 -7.47
CA ASN A 48 -12.96 -1.76 -8.26
C ASN A 48 -12.48 -3.06 -7.62
N TYR A 49 -11.49 -3.01 -6.73
CA TYR A 49 -10.93 -4.17 -6.02
C TYR A 49 -11.05 -4.03 -4.52
N GLY A 50 -10.70 -2.84 -4.00
CA GLY A 50 -10.84 -2.53 -2.59
C GLY A 50 -9.84 -3.28 -1.70
N SER A 51 -10.29 -3.75 -0.54
CA SER A 51 -9.45 -4.45 0.43
C SER A 51 -9.15 -5.90 0.01
N GLY A 52 -7.86 -6.22 -0.09
CA GLY A 52 -7.40 -7.54 -0.49
C GLY A 52 -5.87 -7.64 -0.62
N ILE A 53 -5.39 -8.85 -0.88
CA ILE A 53 -3.99 -9.16 -1.14
C ILE A 53 -3.82 -9.36 -2.65
N LEU A 54 -2.85 -8.64 -3.22
CA LEU A 54 -2.49 -8.70 -4.62
C LEU A 54 -1.21 -9.51 -4.84
N GLY A 55 -1.18 -10.27 -5.94
CA GLY A 55 0.00 -11.05 -6.33
C GLY A 55 0.05 -12.42 -5.67
N GLY A 56 -1.11 -13.03 -5.42
CA GLY A 56 -1.22 -14.33 -4.75
C GLY A 56 -1.10 -14.24 -3.23
N THR A 57 -0.13 -13.49 -2.68
CA THR A 57 0.00 -13.22 -1.23
C THR A 57 0.86 -12.00 -0.87
N TYR A 58 1.24 -11.12 -1.81
CA TYR A 58 2.36 -10.20 -1.56
C TYR A 58 1.98 -8.78 -1.11
N VAL A 59 1.08 -8.08 -1.82
CA VAL A 59 0.86 -6.63 -1.62
C VAL A 59 -0.53 -6.34 -1.07
N ARG A 60 -0.63 -5.47 -0.06
CA ARG A 60 -1.90 -4.95 0.46
C ARG A 60 -1.93 -3.44 0.29
N ILE A 61 -2.95 -2.95 -0.39
CA ILE A 61 -3.24 -1.51 -0.47
C ILE A 61 -4.38 -1.21 0.48
N PHE A 62 -4.21 -0.18 1.29
CA PHE A 62 -5.17 0.19 2.31
C PHE A 62 -6.32 1.00 1.73
N LEU A 63 -7.51 0.77 2.27
CA LEU A 63 -8.67 1.60 1.98
C LEU A 63 -8.49 2.99 2.64
N PRO A 64 -9.17 4.04 2.13
CA PRO A 64 -9.10 5.38 2.71
C PRO A 64 -9.37 5.41 4.23
N GLU A 65 -10.39 4.68 4.70
CA GLU A 65 -10.71 4.58 6.13
C GLU A 65 -9.56 3.95 6.92
N THR A 66 -8.99 2.83 6.45
CA THR A 66 -7.84 2.16 7.07
C THR A 66 -6.63 3.08 7.19
N ILE A 67 -6.37 3.91 6.16
CA ILE A 67 -5.28 4.90 6.21
C ILE A 67 -5.54 5.91 7.34
N ILE A 68 -6.75 6.48 7.40
CA ILE A 68 -7.11 7.49 8.41
C ILE A 68 -6.96 6.93 9.83
N VAL A 69 -7.48 5.73 10.10
CA VAL A 69 -7.48 5.18 11.47
C VAL A 69 -6.10 4.71 11.93
N THR A 70 -5.20 4.35 11.00
CA THR A 70 -3.87 3.80 11.37
C THR A 70 -2.71 4.78 11.25
N ILE A 71 -2.90 5.97 10.64
CA ILE A 71 -1.79 6.89 10.33
C ILE A 71 -1.09 7.41 11.58
N GLU A 72 -1.81 7.71 12.66
CA GLU A 72 -1.22 8.25 13.89
C GLU A 72 -0.33 7.22 14.58
N ASP A 73 -0.85 6.00 14.79
CA ASP A 73 -0.09 4.89 15.36
C ASP A 73 1.15 4.54 14.51
N TRP A 74 0.99 4.59 13.19
CA TRP A 74 2.11 4.41 12.27
C TRP A 74 3.19 5.48 12.47
N LYS A 75 2.83 6.77 12.51
CA LYS A 75 3.78 7.88 12.73
C LYS A 75 4.44 7.81 14.10
N ASN A 76 3.70 7.42 15.13
CA ASN A 76 4.23 7.22 16.47
C ASN A 76 5.31 6.12 16.46
N ARG A 77 5.03 4.98 15.83
CA ARG A 77 6.01 3.90 15.66
C ARG A 77 7.24 4.34 14.89
N ILE A 78 7.10 5.08 13.78
CA ILE A 78 8.26 5.59 13.02
C ILE A 78 9.07 6.61 13.84
N THR A 79 8.40 7.40 14.67
CA THR A 79 9.07 8.36 15.55
C THR A 79 9.92 7.65 16.60
N GLU A 80 9.37 6.62 17.24
CA GLU A 80 10.01 5.83 18.29
C GLU A 80 11.09 4.88 17.75
N TYR A 81 10.81 4.21 16.63
CA TYR A 81 11.64 3.17 16.03
C TYR A 81 12.00 3.49 14.58
N TRP A 82 12.92 4.43 14.41
CA TRP A 82 13.47 4.75 13.09
C TRP A 82 14.52 3.72 12.66
N PHE A 83 14.41 3.23 11.41
CA PHE A 83 15.27 2.16 10.88
C PHE A 83 16.05 2.54 9.61
N TRP A 84 15.54 3.44 8.76
CA TRP A 84 16.07 3.65 7.40
C TRP A 84 17.14 4.74 7.28
N ASP A 85 18.22 4.66 8.07
CA ASP A 85 19.27 5.69 8.08
C ASP A 85 20.11 5.71 6.79
N GLU A 86 20.33 4.55 6.16
CA GLU A 86 21.04 4.46 4.87
C GLU A 86 20.23 5.07 3.71
N GLY A 87 18.90 5.10 3.80
CA GLY A 87 17.99 5.66 2.81
C GLY A 87 17.83 7.19 2.84
N LYS A 88 18.53 7.90 3.73
CA LYS A 88 18.35 9.34 3.96
C LYS A 88 18.55 10.25 2.73
N GLU A 89 19.34 9.80 1.76
CA GLU A 89 19.58 10.53 0.51
C GLU A 89 18.37 10.44 -0.45
N VAL A 90 17.48 9.48 -0.22
CA VAL A 90 16.21 9.33 -0.93
C VAL A 90 15.10 10.06 -0.18
N LEU A 91 14.92 9.75 1.11
CA LEU A 91 14.00 10.46 2.00
C LEU A 91 14.58 10.56 3.41
N THR A 92 14.50 11.74 3.98
CA THR A 92 14.81 11.95 5.40
C THR A 92 13.71 11.39 6.31
N LYS A 93 14.02 11.15 7.59
CA LYS A 93 13.02 10.78 8.61
C LYS A 93 11.85 11.76 8.67
N GLU A 94 12.12 13.05 8.56
CA GLU A 94 11.10 14.10 8.57
C GLU A 94 10.17 13.98 7.34
N GLU A 95 10.72 13.69 6.16
CA GLU A 95 9.92 13.46 4.96
C GLU A 95 9.07 12.19 5.07
N VAL A 96 9.60 11.11 5.65
CA VAL A 96 8.80 9.91 5.94
C VAL A 96 7.67 10.21 6.93
N LEU A 97 7.92 10.96 8.01
CA LEU A 97 6.87 11.36 8.96
C LEU A 97 5.81 12.30 8.33
N ASN A 98 6.16 13.01 7.27
CA ASN A 98 5.23 13.81 6.48
C ASN A 98 4.52 13.04 5.36
N SER A 99 4.93 11.79 5.10
CA SER A 99 4.28 10.91 4.13
C SER A 99 3.06 10.20 4.72
N ILE A 100 2.32 9.51 3.85
CA ILE A 100 1.15 8.71 4.20
C ILE A 100 1.45 7.25 3.85
N ARG A 101 1.31 6.33 4.81
CA ARG A 101 1.37 4.89 4.52
C ARG A 101 0.07 4.46 3.84
N ILE A 102 0.18 4.00 2.60
CA ILE A 102 -0.95 3.63 1.74
C ILE A 102 -1.08 2.11 1.54
N GLY A 103 -0.11 1.34 2.05
CA GLY A 103 -0.12 -0.11 1.96
C GLY A 103 1.13 -0.73 2.56
N ASP A 104 1.21 -2.04 2.46
CA ASP A 104 2.39 -2.81 2.85
C ASP A 104 2.50 -4.12 2.05
N THR A 105 3.59 -4.82 2.24
CA THR A 105 3.76 -6.20 1.81
C THR A 105 3.46 -7.15 2.96
N PHE A 106 3.15 -8.41 2.66
CA PHE A 106 2.98 -9.44 3.68
C PHE A 106 4.26 -9.69 4.50
N ASP A 107 5.43 -9.42 3.92
CA ASP A 107 6.71 -9.51 4.64
C ASP A 107 6.91 -8.31 5.58
N GLY A 108 6.20 -7.20 5.35
CA GLY A 108 6.16 -6.02 6.21
C GLY A 108 6.92 -4.82 5.66
N ASP A 109 7.24 -4.81 4.36
CA ASP A 109 7.70 -3.60 3.69
C ASP A 109 6.54 -2.61 3.59
N GLU A 110 6.81 -1.33 3.79
CA GLU A 110 5.75 -0.32 3.85
C GLU A 110 5.75 0.52 2.58
N ILE A 111 4.56 0.78 2.04
CA ILE A 111 4.36 1.61 0.86
C ILE A 111 3.89 2.97 1.34
N ILE A 112 4.65 4.01 1.03
CA ILE A 112 4.34 5.39 1.44
C ILE A 112 4.15 6.30 0.22
N LEU A 113 3.30 7.31 0.38
CA LEU A 113 3.01 8.35 -0.59
C LEU A 113 3.47 9.71 -0.04
N LEU A 114 4.32 10.40 -0.79
CA LEU A 114 4.76 11.76 -0.49
C LEU A 114 4.81 12.58 -1.79
N LYS A 115 4.10 13.72 -1.83
CA LYS A 115 4.10 14.65 -2.98
C LYS A 115 3.84 13.95 -4.32
N ASN A 116 2.86 13.04 -4.35
CA ASN A 116 2.47 12.26 -5.54
C ASN A 116 3.54 11.27 -6.05
N GLU A 117 4.50 10.93 -5.19
CA GLU A 117 5.49 9.87 -5.46
C GLU A 117 5.40 8.77 -4.42
N TYR A 118 5.58 7.53 -4.88
CA TYR A 118 5.53 6.33 -4.09
C TYR A 118 6.93 5.85 -3.74
N PHE A 119 7.10 5.48 -2.48
CA PHE A 119 8.34 4.94 -1.95
C PHE A 119 8.07 3.67 -1.16
N ILE A 120 9.07 2.81 -1.11
CA ILE A 120 9.06 1.59 -0.30
C ILE A 120 10.05 1.76 0.83
N LEU A 121 9.59 1.45 2.03
CA LEU A 121 10.37 1.32 3.24
C LEU A 121 10.53 -0.17 3.55
N PRO A 122 11.67 -0.80 3.20
CA PRO A 122 11.82 -2.24 3.35
C PRO A 122 11.91 -2.64 4.81
N ARG A 123 11.39 -3.82 5.16
CA ARG A 123 11.52 -4.36 6.52
C ARG A 123 12.95 -4.78 6.85
N HIS A 124 13.64 -5.33 5.87
CA HIS A 124 14.92 -6.04 6.04
C HIS A 124 16.12 -5.27 5.48
N SER A 125 15.93 -4.02 5.07
CA SER A 125 16.97 -3.15 4.54
C SER A 125 16.73 -1.71 5.00
N GLU A 126 17.81 -0.99 5.34
CA GLU A 126 17.74 0.43 5.71
C GLU A 126 17.64 1.36 4.48
N MET A 127 17.76 0.82 3.26
CA MET A 127 17.68 1.59 2.02
C MET A 127 16.23 1.86 1.64
N ILE A 128 15.88 3.13 1.39
CA ILE A 128 14.57 3.54 0.88
C ILE A 128 14.59 3.50 -0.64
N HIS A 129 13.52 2.99 -1.25
CA HIS A 129 13.41 2.91 -2.70
C HIS A 129 12.28 3.78 -3.25
N LYS A 130 12.57 4.55 -4.29
CA LYS A 130 11.53 5.22 -5.09
C LYS A 130 10.94 4.21 -6.08
N ALA A 131 9.64 3.96 -5.97
CA ALA A 131 8.96 2.93 -6.76
C ALA A 131 8.27 3.49 -8.01
N GLY A 132 7.71 4.70 -7.94
CA GLY A 132 7.01 5.32 -9.07
C GLY A 132 6.20 6.54 -8.69
N SER A 133 5.39 7.04 -9.64
CA SER A 133 4.45 8.16 -9.43
C SER A 133 2.98 7.74 -9.55
N THR A 134 2.74 6.43 -9.71
CA THR A 134 1.40 5.83 -9.83
C THR A 134 1.35 4.52 -9.06
N LEU A 135 0.16 4.10 -8.65
CA LEU A 135 0.02 2.84 -7.95
C LEU A 135 0.41 1.64 -8.84
N GLU A 136 0.09 1.67 -10.14
CA GLU A 136 0.44 0.59 -11.08
C GLU A 136 1.97 0.41 -11.20
N GLN A 137 2.72 1.52 -11.34
CA GLN A 137 4.19 1.47 -11.37
C GLN A 137 4.75 0.89 -10.07
N THR A 138 4.17 1.28 -8.93
CA THR A 138 4.60 0.84 -7.60
C THR A 138 4.40 -0.66 -7.42
N ILE A 139 3.22 -1.17 -7.77
CA ILE A 139 2.92 -2.61 -7.76
C ILE A 139 3.85 -3.35 -8.72
N THR A 140 4.07 -2.81 -9.92
CA THR A 140 4.98 -3.41 -10.91
C THR A 140 6.41 -3.50 -10.38
N TRP A 141 6.89 -2.45 -9.71
CA TRP A 141 8.20 -2.42 -9.07
C TRP A 141 8.31 -3.47 -7.96
N LEU A 142 7.29 -3.57 -7.09
CA LEU A 142 7.23 -4.58 -6.03
C LEU A 142 7.27 -6.01 -6.59
N CYS A 143 6.59 -6.27 -7.71
CA CYS A 143 6.50 -7.62 -8.28
C CYS A 143 7.67 -7.99 -9.20
N SER A 144 8.45 -7.02 -9.70
CA SER A 144 9.36 -7.26 -10.85
C SER A 144 10.76 -6.66 -10.69
N SER A 145 11.04 -5.90 -9.63
CA SER A 145 12.35 -5.25 -9.45
C SER A 145 13.47 -6.21 -9.06
N GLU A 146 13.14 -7.39 -8.53
CA GLU A 146 14.10 -8.35 -7.94
C GLU A 146 14.91 -7.78 -6.77
N ILE A 147 14.52 -6.61 -6.23
CA ILE A 147 15.24 -5.93 -5.13
C ILE A 147 14.80 -6.48 -3.77
N LEU A 148 13.49 -6.63 -3.55
CA LEU A 148 12.94 -7.08 -2.27
C LEU A 148 12.58 -8.57 -2.26
N THR A 149 12.14 -9.09 -3.41
CA THR A 149 11.74 -10.48 -3.58
C THR A 149 12.00 -10.92 -5.02
N GLU A 150 12.06 -12.23 -5.26
CA GLU A 150 12.14 -12.79 -6.61
C GLU A 150 10.94 -12.33 -7.45
N ALA A 151 11.17 -12.03 -8.73
CA ALA A 151 10.10 -11.57 -9.61
C ALA A 151 9.01 -12.65 -9.75
N PHE A 152 7.75 -12.24 -9.63
CA PHE A 152 6.62 -13.14 -9.74
C PHE A 152 5.55 -12.57 -10.67
N SER A 153 4.96 -13.46 -11.46
CA SER A 153 4.04 -13.12 -12.55
C SER A 153 2.58 -13.22 -12.15
N GLU A 154 2.30 -13.81 -10.98
CA GLU A 154 0.96 -13.95 -10.43
C GLU A 154 0.34 -12.57 -10.25
N ARG A 155 -0.90 -12.45 -10.73
CA ARG A 155 -1.74 -11.26 -10.60
C ARG A 155 -3.11 -11.69 -10.06
N GLU A 156 -3.10 -12.58 -9.08
CA GLU A 156 -4.32 -12.96 -8.36
C GLU A 156 -4.61 -11.94 -7.27
N PHE A 157 -5.89 -11.62 -7.10
CA PHE A 157 -6.39 -10.74 -6.05
C PHE A 157 -7.29 -11.54 -5.11
N GLU A 158 -6.89 -11.62 -3.85
CA GLU A 158 -7.65 -12.30 -2.81
C GLU A 158 -8.30 -11.24 -1.88
N PRO A 159 -9.63 -11.05 -1.91
CA PRO A 159 -10.27 -10.07 -1.05
C PRO A 159 -10.22 -10.49 0.42
N PHE A 160 -10.17 -9.53 1.33
CA PHE A 160 -10.33 -9.78 2.76
C PHE A 160 -11.14 -8.66 3.43
N ASP A 161 -11.74 -8.98 4.57
CA ASP A 161 -12.47 -7.99 5.37
C ASP A 161 -11.46 -7.03 6.03
N PRO A 162 -11.53 -5.71 5.78
CA PRO A 162 -10.58 -4.74 6.34
C PRO A 162 -10.53 -4.77 7.88
N GLY A 163 -11.61 -5.19 8.57
CA GLY A 163 -11.62 -5.40 10.02
C GLY A 163 -10.76 -6.57 10.51
N GLU A 164 -10.12 -7.33 9.61
CA GLU A 164 -9.06 -8.28 9.95
C GLU A 164 -7.69 -7.60 10.13
N LEU A 165 -7.47 -6.40 9.59
CA LEU A 165 -6.22 -5.65 9.77
C LEU A 165 -6.07 -5.07 11.18
N GLU A 166 -7.17 -4.70 11.84
CA GLU A 166 -7.18 -4.16 13.21
C GLU A 166 -6.86 -5.21 14.30
N ARG A 167 -6.80 -6.50 13.93
CA ARG A 167 -6.66 -7.62 14.88
C ARG A 167 -5.25 -8.19 14.97
N ASN A 168 -4.27 -7.59 14.31
CA ASN A 168 -2.84 -7.94 14.39
C ASN A 168 -1.99 -6.78 14.94
#